data_AF-A0A5K1E529-F1
#
_entry.id   AF-A0A5K1E529-F1
#
_cell.length_a   1.000
_cell.length_b   1.000
_cell.length_c   1.000
_cell.angle_alpha   90.00
_cell.angle_beta   90.00
_cell.angle_gamma   90.00
#
_symmetry.space_group_name_H-M   'P 1'
#
loop_
_entity.id
_entity.type
_entity.pdbx_description
1 polymer ?
#
loop_
_entity_poly.entity_id
_entity_poly.type
_entity_poly.pdbx_seq_one_letter_code
_entity_poly.pdbx_strand_id
1 'polypeptide(L)'
;IESGGLTSGTNKGYYTVRSFPNYTRNCYQLPATIGDKYIIRASFLYGNYDGLNTLPSFDLYLGVNFWDTVNLTDNNTPFRPELVVQAEASYLFVCLVRTGNGTPFISYLKLWPLNADMYAPANSSLSLALKTFMRVDAGTTTETA
;
A
#
# COMPACT_ATOMS: atom_id res chain seq x y z
N ILE A 1 -28.32 -1.83 9.13
CA ILE A 1 -26.86 -1.54 9.05
C ILE A 1 -26.73 -0.60 7.86
N GLU A 2 -26.71 0.71 8.12
CA GLU A 2 -26.67 1.71 7.06
C GLU A 2 -25.27 1.72 6.45
N SER A 3 -25.22 1.38 5.17
CA SER A 3 -24.08 1.56 4.30
C SER A 3 -23.83 3.05 4.09
N GLY A 4 -22.92 3.64 4.87
CA GLY A 4 -22.28 4.91 4.52
C GLY A 4 -21.62 4.75 3.14
N GLY A 5 -22.20 5.40 2.14
CA GLY A 5 -22.13 4.99 0.74
C GLY A 5 -20.74 5.07 0.10
N LEU A 6 -20.22 3.92 -0.30
CA LEU A 6 -19.21 3.82 -1.36
C LEU A 6 -19.92 4.09 -2.69
N THR A 7 -19.49 5.11 -3.44
CA THR A 7 -20.13 5.52 -4.68
C THR A 7 -19.94 4.49 -5.80
N SER A 8 -20.90 4.42 -6.73
CA SER A 8 -20.82 3.59 -7.94
C SER A 8 -19.57 3.97 -8.75
N GLY A 9 -18.57 3.10 -8.77
CA GLY A 9 -17.23 3.36 -9.34
C GLY A 9 -16.09 3.00 -8.40
N THR A 10 -16.36 2.82 -7.11
CA THR A 10 -15.34 2.44 -6.13
C THR A 10 -14.87 1.00 -6.38
N ASN A 11 -13.56 0.79 -6.45
CA ASN A 11 -12.97 -0.54 -6.63
C ASN A 11 -13.46 -1.49 -5.52
N LYS A 12 -13.98 -2.67 -5.88
CA LYS A 12 -14.50 -3.68 -4.93
C LYS A 12 -13.51 -4.03 -3.81
N GLY A 13 -12.20 -3.87 -4.05
CA GLY A 13 -11.16 -4.05 -3.04
C GLY A 13 -11.24 -3.09 -1.83
N TYR A 14 -12.07 -2.04 -1.90
CA TYR A 14 -12.32 -1.14 -0.77
C TYR A 14 -13.57 -1.48 0.04
N TYR A 15 -14.36 -2.47 -0.37
CA TYR A 15 -15.62 -2.81 0.31
C TYR A 15 -15.40 -3.52 1.66
N THR A 16 -14.21 -4.07 1.86
CA THR A 16 -13.84 -4.80 3.07
C THR A 16 -12.44 -4.41 3.48
N VAL A 17 -12.16 -4.50 4.78
CA VAL A 17 -10.82 -4.33 5.32
C VAL A 17 -10.43 -5.52 6.19
N ARG A 18 -9.12 -5.74 6.34
CA ARG A 18 -8.57 -6.57 7.42
C ARG A 18 -7.92 -5.67 8.45
N SER A 19 -8.32 -5.79 9.71
CA SER A 19 -7.77 -5.05 10.84
C SER A 19 -6.84 -5.91 11.70
N PHE A 20 -5.92 -5.26 12.43
CA PHE A 20 -4.90 -5.90 13.26
C PHE A 20 -4.87 -5.32 14.69
N PRO A 21 -5.85 -5.69 15.54
CA PRO A 21 -6.01 -5.09 16.87
C PRO A 21 -5.04 -5.62 17.94
N ASN A 22 -4.41 -6.77 17.73
CA ASN A 22 -3.68 -7.45 18.82
C ASN A 22 -2.17 -7.20 18.80
N TYR A 23 -1.52 -7.35 17.66
CA TYR A 23 -0.05 -7.32 17.58
C TYR A 23 0.49 -5.97 17.13
N THR A 24 1.67 -5.62 17.65
CA THR A 24 2.39 -4.39 17.26
C THR A 24 2.83 -4.41 15.80
N ARG A 25 3.15 -5.58 15.25
CA ARG A 25 3.65 -5.76 13.89
C ARG A 25 2.97 -6.94 13.23
N ASN A 26 2.37 -6.70 12.06
CA ASN A 26 1.63 -7.71 11.31
C ASN A 26 2.14 -7.70 9.87
N CYS A 27 2.64 -8.85 9.39
CA CYS A 27 3.31 -8.92 8.10
C CYS A 27 2.60 -9.89 7.15
N TYR A 28 2.42 -9.47 5.91
CA TYR A 28 2.10 -10.33 4.79
C TYR A 28 3.38 -10.87 4.19
N GLN A 29 3.41 -12.18 3.94
CA GLN A 29 4.46 -12.82 3.15
C GLN A 29 3.97 -12.94 1.71
N LEU A 30 4.66 -12.29 0.79
CA LEU A 30 4.33 -12.29 -0.63
C LEU A 30 5.40 -13.08 -1.39
N PRO A 31 5.05 -14.08 -2.21
CA PRO A 31 6.03 -14.83 -3.00
C PRO A 31 6.66 -13.92 -4.07
N ALA A 32 7.97 -14.06 -4.26
CA ALA A 32 8.74 -13.32 -5.24
C ALA A 32 9.82 -14.20 -5.87
N THR A 33 10.25 -13.85 -7.08
CA THR A 33 11.39 -14.45 -7.76
C THR A 33 12.59 -13.55 -7.52
N ILE A 34 13.70 -14.13 -7.06
CA ILE A 34 14.94 -13.38 -6.84
C ILE A 34 15.40 -12.76 -8.16
N GLY A 35 15.72 -11.47 -8.14
CA GLY A 35 16.15 -10.69 -9.30
C GLY A 35 15.00 -10.03 -10.07
N ASP A 36 13.75 -10.49 -9.93
CA ASP A 36 12.60 -9.86 -10.57
C ASP A 36 12.23 -8.55 -9.89
N LYS A 37 11.63 -7.64 -10.67
CA LYS A 37 11.14 -6.35 -10.18
C LYS A 37 9.64 -6.41 -9.97
N TYR A 38 9.17 -5.74 -8.93
CA TYR A 38 7.76 -5.71 -8.55
C TYR A 38 7.30 -4.30 -8.22
N ILE A 39 6.06 -3.97 -8.59
CA ILE A 39 5.28 -2.93 -7.92
C ILE A 39 4.56 -3.55 -6.73
N ILE A 40 4.74 -2.95 -5.56
CA ILE A 40 3.93 -3.21 -4.38
C ILE A 40 3.03 -1.99 -4.16
N ARG A 41 1.71 -2.22 -4.14
CA ARG A 41 0.71 -1.19 -3.79
C ARG A 41 -0.08 -1.65 -2.58
N ALA A 42 -0.01 -0.90 -1.49
CA ALA A 42 -0.92 -1.04 -0.36
C ALA A 42 -1.99 0.05 -0.46
N SER A 43 -3.23 -0.30 -0.13
CA SER A 43 -4.35 0.63 -0.22
C SER A 43 -5.18 0.63 1.07
N PHE A 44 -5.54 1.83 1.50
CA PHE A 44 -6.24 2.08 2.75
C PHE A 44 -7.42 3.00 2.49
N LEU A 45 -8.62 2.54 2.77
CA LEU A 45 -9.83 3.36 2.87
C LEU A 45 -10.47 3.06 4.22
N TYR A 46 -10.55 4.06 5.08
CA TYR A 46 -11.02 3.86 6.46
C TYR A 46 -12.52 3.54 6.49
N GLY A 47 -13.35 4.33 5.79
CA GLY A 47 -14.79 4.13 5.71
C GLY A 47 -15.51 4.04 7.05
N ASN A 48 -14.88 4.50 8.14
CA ASN A 48 -15.33 4.29 9.51
C ASN A 48 -15.63 2.80 9.83
N TYR A 49 -14.79 1.88 9.36
CA TYR A 49 -15.06 0.43 9.45
C TYR A 49 -15.25 -0.09 10.88
N ASP A 50 -14.67 0.58 11.87
CA ASP A 50 -14.73 0.22 13.29
C ASP A 50 -15.76 1.03 14.10
N GLY A 51 -16.44 1.99 13.46
CA GLY A 51 -17.45 2.84 14.10
C GLY A 51 -16.89 3.89 15.07
N LEU A 52 -15.56 4.01 15.21
CA LEU A 52 -14.92 4.94 16.16
C LEU A 52 -14.80 6.37 15.62
N ASN A 53 -14.96 6.54 14.30
CA ASN A 53 -14.80 7.79 13.58
C ASN A 53 -13.49 8.53 13.92
N THR A 54 -12.43 7.76 14.17
CA THR A 54 -11.11 8.25 14.56
C THR A 54 -10.09 7.67 13.60
N LEU A 55 -9.43 8.54 12.84
CA LEU A 55 -8.49 8.11 11.80
C LEU A 55 -7.25 7.46 12.44
N PRO A 56 -6.96 6.19 12.14
CA PRO A 56 -5.78 5.54 12.67
C PRO A 56 -4.51 6.03 11.93
N SER A 57 -3.39 5.97 12.62
CA SER A 57 -2.05 6.14 12.05
C SER A 57 -1.15 4.98 12.45
N PHE A 58 -0.35 4.52 11.51
CA PHE A 58 0.56 3.39 11.68
C PHE A 58 1.59 3.38 10.54
N ASP A 59 2.69 2.67 10.72
CA ASP A 59 3.77 2.63 9.75
C ASP A 59 3.69 1.39 8.86
N LEU A 60 4.22 1.54 7.65
CA LEU A 60 4.47 0.49 6.67
C LEU A 60 5.95 0.22 6.57
N TYR A 61 6.29 -1.06 6.46
CA TYR A 61 7.64 -1.53 6.23
C TYR A 61 7.66 -2.58 5.12
N LEU A 62 8.73 -2.57 4.33
CA LEU A 62 9.12 -3.67 3.47
C LEU A 62 10.28 -4.42 4.12
N GLY A 63 10.02 -5.62 4.64
CA GLY A 63 10.94 -6.29 5.54
C GLY A 63 11.20 -5.39 6.75
N VAL A 64 12.47 -5.07 7.01
CA VAL A 64 12.87 -4.15 8.09
C VAL A 64 12.94 -2.68 7.65
N ASN A 65 12.78 -2.39 6.35
CA ASN A 65 12.96 -1.05 5.80
C ASN A 65 11.67 -0.24 5.91
N PHE A 66 11.76 0.96 6.46
CA PHE A 66 10.62 1.88 6.52
C PHE A 66 10.17 2.26 5.11
N TRP A 67 8.86 2.20 4.87
CA TRP A 67 8.24 2.54 3.60
C TRP A 67 7.47 3.85 3.70
N ASP A 68 6.47 3.89 4.58
CA ASP A 68 5.60 5.07 4.72
C ASP A 68 4.88 5.09 6.05
N THR A 69 4.38 6.25 6.45
CA THR A 69 3.40 6.34 7.53
C THR A 69 2.01 6.48 6.91
N VAL A 70 1.12 5.55 7.23
CA VAL A 70 -0.30 5.70 6.91
C VAL A 70 -0.86 6.79 7.82
N ASN A 71 -1.22 7.90 7.21
CA ASN A 71 -1.85 9.03 7.87
C ASN A 71 -3.00 9.52 6.98
N LEU A 72 -4.22 9.15 7.34
CA LEU A 72 -5.43 9.43 6.55
C LEU A 72 -5.94 10.83 6.87
N THR A 73 -6.47 11.52 5.87
CA THR A 73 -7.03 12.88 6.02
C THR A 73 -8.53 12.88 6.29
N ASP A 74 -9.24 11.86 5.81
CA ASP A 74 -10.68 11.69 5.96
C ASP A 74 -11.08 10.21 5.80
N ASN A 75 -12.38 9.92 5.96
CA ASN A 75 -12.90 8.55 5.94
C ASN A 75 -12.99 7.95 4.53
N ASN A 76 -13.12 8.78 3.50
CA ASN A 76 -13.61 8.40 2.17
C ASN A 76 -12.55 8.54 1.07
N THR A 77 -11.40 9.16 1.37
CA THR A 77 -10.28 9.29 0.45
C THR A 77 -9.30 8.14 0.63
N PRO A 78 -9.03 7.35 -0.43
CA PRO A 78 -8.12 6.22 -0.34
C PRO A 78 -6.66 6.68 -0.34
N PHE A 79 -5.86 6.23 0.63
CA PHE A 79 -4.42 6.37 0.65
C PHE A 79 -3.74 5.16 -0.01
N ARG A 80 -2.79 5.38 -0.93
CA ARG A 80 -2.27 4.35 -1.85
C ARG A 80 -0.74 4.44 -2.03
N PRO A 81 0.08 4.18 -1.00
CA PRO A 81 1.52 4.17 -1.16
C PRO A 81 1.97 3.05 -2.11
N GLU A 82 3.02 3.33 -2.88
CA GLU A 82 3.58 2.39 -3.86
C GLU A 82 5.09 2.33 -3.80
N LEU A 83 5.64 1.11 -3.89
CA LEU A 83 7.06 0.85 -4.11
C LEU A 83 7.28 0.12 -5.43
N VAL A 84 8.42 0.41 -6.06
CA VAL A 84 9.07 -0.47 -7.02
C VAL A 84 10.29 -1.07 -6.34
N VAL A 85 10.39 -2.38 -6.28
CA VAL A 85 11.55 -3.07 -5.69
C VAL A 85 12.05 -4.20 -6.56
N GLN A 86 13.35 -4.45 -6.52
CA GLN A 86 13.92 -5.72 -6.98
C GLN A 86 13.96 -6.70 -5.81
N ALA A 87 13.46 -7.92 -6.02
CA ALA A 87 13.44 -8.93 -4.98
C ALA A 87 14.83 -9.54 -4.76
N GLU A 88 15.33 -9.47 -3.54
CA GLU A 88 16.61 -10.09 -3.13
C GLU A 88 16.42 -11.48 -2.49
N ALA A 89 15.16 -11.86 -2.23
CA ALA A 89 14.78 -13.12 -1.62
C ALA A 89 13.53 -13.69 -2.32
N SER A 90 13.23 -14.96 -2.05
CA SER A 90 12.04 -15.64 -2.59
C SER A 90 10.71 -15.14 -1.99
N TYR A 91 10.78 -14.22 -1.02
CA TYR A 91 9.62 -13.60 -0.41
C TYR A 91 9.88 -12.14 -0.07
N LEU A 92 8.83 -11.33 -0.17
CA LEU A 92 8.78 -9.95 0.30
C LEU A 92 7.81 -9.86 1.47
N PHE A 93 8.20 -9.16 2.53
CA PHE A 93 7.35 -8.98 3.70
C PHE A 93 6.79 -7.56 3.74
N VAL A 94 5.48 -7.39 3.61
CA VAL A 94 4.83 -6.09 3.80
C VAL A 94 4.24 -6.05 5.20
N CYS A 95 4.79 -5.20 6.06
CA CYS A 95 4.44 -5.15 7.47
C CYS A 95 3.72 -3.84 7.83
N LEU A 96 2.63 -3.97 8.58
CA LEU A 96 1.91 -2.88 9.22
C LEU A 96 2.31 -2.83 10.70
N VAL A 97 2.80 -1.67 11.16
CA VAL A 97 3.37 -1.48 12.50
C VAL A 97 2.62 -0.39 13.25
N ARG A 98 2.08 -0.72 14.42
CA ARG A 98 1.33 0.21 15.27
C ARG A 98 2.24 1.31 15.82
N THR A 99 1.82 2.56 15.69
CA THR A 99 2.49 3.74 16.29
C THR A 99 1.79 4.25 17.55
N GLY A 100 0.67 3.64 17.93
CA GLY A 100 -0.09 3.94 19.15
C GLY A 100 -1.40 4.68 18.90
N ASN A 101 -1.63 5.18 17.68
CA ASN A 101 -2.86 5.89 17.32
C ASN A 101 -3.80 5.03 16.46
N GLY A 102 -4.65 4.24 17.10
CA GLY A 102 -5.64 3.40 16.42
C GLY A 102 -5.14 2.03 15.94
N THR A 103 -6.00 1.32 15.21
CA THR A 103 -5.76 -0.07 14.78
C THR A 103 -5.27 -0.10 13.34
N PRO A 104 -4.06 -0.68 13.06
CA PRO A 104 -3.62 -0.90 11.69
C PRO A 104 -4.61 -1.75 10.91
N PHE A 105 -4.87 -1.36 9.68
CA PHE A 105 -5.77 -2.07 8.79
C PHE A 105 -5.26 -1.99 7.35
N ILE A 106 -5.77 -2.83 6.46
CA ILE A 106 -5.51 -2.74 5.02
C ILE A 106 -6.78 -3.12 4.25
N SER A 107 -7.09 -2.37 3.19
CA SER A 107 -8.20 -2.67 2.30
C SER A 107 -7.75 -3.62 1.19
N TYR A 108 -6.64 -3.29 0.54
CA TYR A 108 -6.11 -4.05 -0.59
C TYR A 108 -4.58 -4.04 -0.62
N LEU A 109 -3.99 -5.17 -1.00
CA LEU A 109 -2.54 -5.32 -1.18
C LEU A 109 -2.29 -5.99 -2.53
N LYS A 110 -1.50 -5.34 -3.38
CA LYS A 110 -1.14 -5.84 -4.70
C LYS A 110 0.36 -5.98 -4.82
N LEU A 111 0.79 -7.15 -5.31
CA LEU A 111 2.12 -7.39 -5.85
C LEU A 111 1.97 -7.61 -7.36
N TRP A 112 2.71 -6.86 -8.16
CA TRP A 112 2.68 -6.98 -9.63
C TRP A 112 4.11 -7.08 -10.18
N PRO A 113 4.49 -8.19 -10.84
CA PRO A 113 5.77 -8.26 -11.55
C PRO A 113 5.87 -7.21 -12.66
N LEU A 114 7.09 -6.69 -12.88
CA LEU A 114 7.41 -5.75 -13.95
C LEU A 114 8.32 -6.38 -14.98
N ASN A 115 8.31 -5.82 -16.19
CA ASN A 115 9.27 -6.16 -17.22
C ASN A 115 10.69 -5.77 -16.76
N ALA A 116 11.69 -6.60 -17.10
CA ALA A 116 13.07 -6.42 -16.65
C ALA A 116 13.67 -5.04 -16.98
N ASP A 117 13.31 -4.48 -18.13
CA ASP A 117 13.81 -3.18 -18.62
C ASP A 117 13.17 -1.98 -17.90
N MET A 118 12.04 -2.17 -17.22
CA MET A 118 11.40 -1.09 -16.46
C MET A 118 12.21 -0.75 -15.22
N TYR A 119 12.35 0.56 -14.95
CA TYR A 119 13.10 1.07 -13.79
C TYR A 119 14.51 0.43 -13.71
N ALA A 120 15.27 0.50 -14.80
CA ALA A 120 16.65 0.05 -14.80
C ALA A 120 17.45 0.80 -13.70
N PRO A 121 18.21 0.10 -12.85
CA PRO A 121 19.01 0.76 -11.83
C PRO A 121 20.08 1.61 -12.50
N ALA A 122 20.30 2.83 -11.98
CA ALA A 122 21.37 3.70 -12.47
C ALA A 122 22.77 3.11 -12.23
N ASN A 123 22.90 2.23 -11.24
CA ASN A 123 24.10 1.46 -10.94
C ASN A 123 23.69 0.03 -10.59
N SER A 124 24.23 -0.96 -11.31
CA SER A 124 23.95 -2.39 -11.12
C SER A 124 24.42 -2.95 -9.77
N SER A 125 25.22 -2.19 -9.03
CA SER A 125 25.70 -2.56 -7.69
C SER A 125 24.71 -2.19 -6.58
N LEU A 126 23.65 -1.44 -6.89
CA LEU A 126 22.66 -0.99 -5.92
C LEU A 126 21.35 -1.75 -6.08
N SER A 127 20.84 -2.26 -4.96
CA SER A 127 19.50 -2.82 -4.83
C SER A 127 18.44 -1.74 -5.16
N LEU A 128 17.52 -2.04 -6.09
CA LEU A 128 16.49 -1.10 -6.50
C LEU A 128 15.35 -1.04 -5.45
N ALA A 129 15.13 0.14 -4.87
CA ALA A 129 13.92 0.45 -4.11
C ALA A 129 13.49 1.91 -4.38
N LEU A 130 12.34 2.10 -5.01
CA LEU A 130 11.80 3.40 -5.38
C LEU A 130 10.41 3.59 -4.77
N LYS A 131 10.19 4.69 -4.06
CA LYS A 131 8.85 5.13 -3.65
C LYS A 131 8.24 5.98 -4.76
N THR A 132 7.03 5.64 -5.18
CA THR A 132 6.34 6.43 -6.20
C THR A 132 5.97 7.79 -5.60
N PHE A 133 6.50 8.86 -6.19
CA PHE A 133 6.13 10.23 -5.82
C PHE A 133 4.89 10.68 -6.60
N MET A 134 4.88 10.51 -7.92
CA MET A 134 3.77 10.91 -8.78
C MET A 134 3.81 10.09 -10.08
N ARG A 135 2.64 9.80 -10.65
CA ARG A 135 2.50 9.38 -12.06
C ARG A 135 1.57 10.37 -12.74
N VAL A 136 2.01 10.94 -13.85
CA VAL A 136 1.27 11.95 -14.60
C VAL A 136 1.11 11.45 -16.02
N ASP A 137 -0.13 11.47 -16.52
CA ASP A 137 -0.42 11.35 -17.93
C ASP A 137 -0.49 12.77 -18.52
N ALA A 138 0.59 13.21 -19.14
CA ALA A 138 0.71 14.59 -19.63
C ALA A 138 0.02 14.73 -20.99
N GLY A 139 -0.85 15.73 -21.13
CA GLY A 139 -1.54 16.03 -22.39
C GLY A 139 -2.86 15.28 -22.59
N THR A 140 -3.34 14.56 -21.57
CA THR A 140 -4.69 13.98 -21.58
C THR A 140 -5.77 15.07 -21.49
N THR A 141 -6.84 14.93 -22.28
CA THR A 141 -8.02 15.80 -22.23
C THR A 141 -9.11 15.26 -21.32
N THR A 142 -8.92 14.08 -20.73
CA THR A 142 -9.86 13.44 -19.80
C THR A 142 -9.34 13.56 -18.37
N GLU A 143 -10.06 14.34 -17.53
CA GLU A 143 -9.93 14.29 -16.08
C GLU A 143 -10.35 12.90 -15.60
N THR A 144 -9.40 12.08 -15.16
CA THR A 144 -9.70 10.90 -14.36
C THR A 144 -9.06 11.07 -13.00
N ALA A 145 -9.92 11.33 -12.01
CA ALA A 145 -9.60 11.41 -10.58
C ALA A 145 -9.50 10.01 -9.94
#